data_AF-M0KP15-F1
#
_entry.id   AF-M0KP15-F1
#
_cell.length_a   1.000
_cell.length_b   1.000
_cell.length_c   1.000
_cell.angle_alpha   90.00
_cell.angle_beta   90.00
_cell.angle_gamma   90.00
#
_symmetry.space_group_name_H-M   'P 1'
#
loop_
_entity.id
_entity.type
_entity.pdbx_description
1 polymer ?
#
loop_
_entity_poly.entity_id
_entity_poly.type
_entity_poly.pdbx_seq_one_letter_code
_entity_poly.pdbx_strand_id
1 'polypeptide(L)'
;MLTHAVGMLGPYDDIWWWDNLTHIHSATVLGGLIHVLSRRLGVDPEQRVITGVVTMGILWEFMEYIIHASSRRVGLEPILVSYGKTDTLLDLVSNLVGAILVLVFGDALLGNLVRRETE
;
A
#
# COMPACT_ATOMS: atom_id res chain seq x y z
N MET A 1 -2.32 -7.77 -3.31
CA MET A 1 -3.31 -8.88 -3.22
C MET A 1 -2.66 -10.25 -3.16
N LEU A 2 -1.79 -10.64 -4.10
CA LEU A 2 -1.11 -11.95 -4.03
C LEU A 2 -0.30 -12.15 -2.73
N THR A 3 0.50 -11.15 -2.33
CA THR A 3 1.30 -11.22 -1.09
C THR A 3 0.43 -11.32 0.17
N HIS A 4 -0.71 -10.62 0.18
CA HIS A 4 -1.72 -10.75 1.24
C HIS A 4 -2.30 -12.17 1.26
N ALA A 5 -2.71 -12.70 0.11
CA ALA A 5 -3.25 -14.06 0.01
C ALA A 5 -2.25 -15.14 0.45
N VAL A 6 -0.98 -14.98 0.11
CA VAL A 6 0.10 -15.86 0.59
C VAL A 6 0.32 -15.65 2.09
N GLY A 7 0.25 -14.41 2.59
CA GLY A 7 0.36 -14.09 4.01
C GLY A 7 -0.68 -14.78 4.87
N MET A 8 -1.91 -14.94 4.37
CA MET A 8 -2.99 -15.66 5.06
C MET A 8 -2.70 -17.15 5.28
N LEU A 9 -1.64 -17.70 4.69
CA LEU A 9 -1.21 -19.09 4.88
C LEU A 9 -0.21 -19.26 6.04
N GLY A 10 0.13 -18.20 6.78
CA GLY A 10 1.07 -18.23 7.91
C GLY A 10 2.20 -17.18 7.91
N PRO A 11 2.69 -16.65 6.77
CA PRO A 11 3.81 -15.70 6.77
C PRO A 11 3.62 -14.43 7.62
N TYR A 12 2.37 -13.99 7.86
CA TYR A 12 2.11 -12.87 8.80
C TYR A 12 2.57 -13.17 10.23
N ASP A 13 2.51 -14.44 10.64
CA ASP A 13 2.91 -14.87 11.98
C ASP A 13 4.39 -15.30 12.03
N ASP A 14 4.88 -15.91 10.94
CA ASP A 14 6.21 -16.54 10.91
C ASP A 14 7.34 -15.62 10.44
N ILE A 15 7.03 -14.55 9.69
CA ILE A 15 8.02 -13.70 9.03
C ILE A 15 7.80 -12.25 9.41
N TRP A 16 8.64 -11.74 10.32
CA TRP A 16 8.50 -10.40 10.92
C TRP A 16 8.43 -9.21 9.93
N TRP A 17 9.01 -9.35 8.73
CA TRP A 17 9.01 -8.30 7.71
C TRP A 17 7.92 -8.49 6.64
N TRP A 18 7.12 -9.55 6.75
CA TRP A 18 6.11 -9.88 5.74
C TRP A 18 5.09 -8.76 5.57
N ASP A 19 4.65 -8.18 6.69
CA ASP A 19 3.69 -7.10 6.67
C ASP A 19 4.21 -5.87 5.90
N ASN A 20 5.44 -5.44 6.21
CA ASN A 20 6.18 -4.40 5.47
C ASN A 20 6.25 -4.69 3.95
N LEU A 21 6.52 -5.93 3.54
CA LEU A 21 6.51 -6.32 2.12
C LEU A 21 5.12 -6.11 1.51
N THR A 22 4.06 -6.47 2.23
CA THR A 22 2.70 -6.34 1.73
C THR A 22 2.27 -4.88 1.62
N HIS A 23 2.76 -4.01 2.52
CA HIS A 23 2.62 -2.56 2.44
C HIS A 23 3.33 -1.97 1.22
N ILE A 24 4.62 -2.27 1.03
CA ILE A 24 5.37 -1.84 -0.15
C ILE A 24 4.66 -2.30 -1.44
N HIS A 25 4.26 -3.57 -1.49
CA HIS A 25 3.59 -4.12 -2.67
C HIS A 25 2.24 -3.43 -2.94
N SER A 26 1.37 -3.29 -1.93
CA SER A 26 0.10 -2.58 -2.08
C SER A 26 0.30 -1.12 -2.50
N ALA A 27 1.29 -0.43 -1.92
CA ALA A 27 1.64 0.94 -2.27
C ALA A 27 2.15 1.07 -3.71
N THR A 28 2.95 0.12 -4.22
CA THR A 28 3.38 0.16 -5.63
C THR A 28 2.22 -0.03 -6.61
N VAL A 29 1.24 -0.88 -6.28
CA VAL A 29 0.04 -1.08 -7.11
C VAL A 29 -0.81 0.18 -7.15
N LEU A 30 -1.13 0.75 -5.98
CA LEU A 30 -1.92 1.99 -5.89
C LEU A 30 -1.17 3.16 -6.52
N GLY A 31 0.10 3.34 -6.18
CA GLY A 31 0.95 4.39 -6.73
C GLY A 31 1.07 4.28 -8.24
N GLY A 32 1.27 3.08 -8.79
CA GLY A 32 1.35 2.85 -10.23
C GLY A 32 0.06 3.24 -10.95
N LEU A 33 -1.11 2.91 -10.39
CA LEU A 33 -2.39 3.36 -10.91
C LEU A 33 -2.49 4.90 -10.93
N ILE A 34 -2.15 5.56 -9.82
CA ILE A 34 -2.18 7.02 -9.72
C ILE A 34 -1.21 7.66 -10.71
N HIS A 35 -0.01 7.08 -10.86
CA HIS A 35 1.02 7.53 -11.79
C HIS A 35 0.50 7.48 -13.23
N VAL A 36 -0.04 6.33 -13.67
CA VAL A 36 -0.60 6.16 -15.02
C VAL A 36 -1.74 7.13 -15.27
N LEU A 37 -2.68 7.29 -14.33
CA LEU A 37 -3.79 8.24 -14.46
C LEU A 37 -3.29 9.68 -14.55
N SER A 38 -2.31 10.06 -13.73
CA SER A 38 -1.73 11.41 -13.74
C SER A 38 -1.07 11.71 -15.09
N ARG A 39 -0.24 10.77 -15.59
CA ARG A 39 0.38 10.88 -16.92
C ARG A 39 -0.65 10.98 -18.04
N ARG A 40 -1.71 10.17 -18.03
CA ARG A 40 -2.80 10.23 -19.03
C ARG A 40 -3.59 11.55 -18.98
N LEU A 41 -3.71 12.16 -17.81
CA LEU A 41 -4.37 13.46 -17.63
C LEU A 41 -3.43 14.65 -17.89
N GLY A 42 -2.16 14.40 -18.23
CA GLY A 42 -1.18 15.47 -18.48
C GLY A 42 -0.79 16.25 -17.23
N VAL A 43 -0.96 15.67 -16.03
CA VAL A 43 -0.60 16.27 -14.76
C VAL A 43 0.62 15.58 -14.15
N ASP A 44 1.38 16.32 -13.35
CA ASP A 44 2.55 15.78 -12.66
C ASP A 44 2.16 14.65 -11.68
N PRO A 45 2.71 13.43 -11.84
CA PRO A 45 2.41 12.31 -10.95
C PRO A 45 3.01 12.46 -9.55
N GLU A 46 4.09 13.23 -9.35
CA GLU A 46 4.90 13.19 -8.12
C GLU A 46 4.06 13.44 -6.86
N GLN A 47 3.43 14.61 -6.78
CA GLN A 47 2.61 15.00 -5.64
C GLN A 47 1.39 14.08 -5.45
N ARG A 48 0.81 13.59 -6.54
CA ARG A 48 -0.42 12.78 -6.52
C ARG A 48 -0.15 11.37 -6.01
N VAL A 49 0.95 10.76 -6.45
CA VAL A 49 1.37 9.43 -5.99
C VAL A 49 1.67 9.46 -4.50
N ILE A 50 2.50 10.41 -4.04
CA ILE A 50 2.84 10.54 -2.61
C ILE A 50 1.57 10.78 -1.78
N THR A 51 0.78 11.79 -2.15
CA THR A 51 -0.43 12.15 -1.38
C THR A 51 -1.43 11.00 -1.36
N GLY A 52 -1.68 10.35 -2.50
CA GLY A 52 -2.64 9.27 -2.59
C GLY A 52 -2.21 8.02 -1.82
N VAL A 53 -0.94 7.62 -1.94
CA VAL A 53 -0.41 6.46 -1.20
C VAL A 53 -0.40 6.73 0.30
N VAL A 54 0.07 7.90 0.75
CA VAL A 54 0.09 8.25 2.18
C VAL A 54 -1.32 8.35 2.75
N THR A 55 -2.24 9.01 2.04
CA THR A 55 -3.63 9.17 2.50
C THR A 55 -4.31 7.81 2.62
N MET A 56 -4.13 6.93 1.63
CA MET A 56 -4.69 5.59 1.67
C MET A 56 -4.04 4.74 2.76
N GLY A 57 -2.73 4.86 2.97
CA GLY A 57 -2.01 4.22 4.07
C GLY A 57 -2.59 4.62 5.42
N ILE A 58 -2.74 5.92 5.68
CA ILE A 58 -3.36 6.42 6.93
C ILE A 58 -4.79 5.89 7.10
N LEU A 59 -5.58 5.87 6.02
CA LEU A 59 -6.94 5.34 6.07
C LEU A 59 -6.97 3.84 6.40
N TRP A 60 -6.02 3.08 5.87
CA TRP A 60 -5.84 1.67 6.15
C TRP A 60 -5.54 1.45 7.63
N GLU A 61 -4.51 2.11 8.17
CA GLU A 61 -4.13 2.06 9.60
C GLU A 61 -5.32 2.40 10.52
N PHE A 62 -6.10 3.41 10.14
CA PHE A 62 -7.28 3.80 10.91
C PHE A 62 -8.38 2.73 10.89
N MET A 63 -8.58 2.09 9.74
CA MET A 63 -9.51 0.97 9.60
C MET A 63 -9.06 -0.23 10.44
N GLU A 64 -7.77 -0.59 10.41
CA GLU A 64 -7.22 -1.67 11.22
C GLU A 64 -7.43 -1.41 12.71
N TYR A 65 -7.16 -0.19 13.16
CA TYR A 65 -7.41 0.23 14.53
C TYR A 65 -8.88 0.03 14.93
N ILE A 66 -9.82 0.41 14.06
CA ILE A 66 -11.26 0.22 14.30
C ILE A 66 -11.62 -1.27 14.38
N ILE A 67 -11.12 -2.09 13.45
CA ILE A 67 -11.40 -3.53 13.41
C ILE A 67 -10.87 -4.20 14.67
N HIS A 68 -9.63 -3.88 15.06
CA HIS A 68 -9.01 -4.42 16.25
C HIS A 68 -9.76 -3.98 17.51
N ALA A 69 -10.10 -2.68 17.63
CA ALA A 69 -10.87 -2.17 18.77
C ALA A 69 -12.27 -2.81 18.88
N SER A 70 -12.91 -3.08 17.74
CA SER A 70 -14.23 -3.72 17.69
C SER A 70 -14.16 -5.21 18.03
N SER A 71 -13.16 -5.93 17.51
CA SER A 71 -12.96 -7.37 17.76
C SER A 71 -12.76 -7.66 19.26
N ARG A 72 -11.95 -6.84 19.95
CA ARG A 72 -11.77 -6.94 21.41
C ARG A 72 -13.06 -6.72 22.20
N ARG A 73 -13.98 -5.87 21.73
CA ARG A 73 -15.26 -5.62 22.42
C ARG A 73 -16.22 -6.81 22.33
N VAL A 74 -16.12 -7.62 21.27
CA VAL A 74 -16.98 -8.79 21.04
C VAL A 74 -16.32 -10.11 21.43
N GLY A 75 -15.12 -10.05 22.04
CA GLY A 75 -14.39 -11.24 22.51
C GLY A 75 -13.80 -12.11 21.40
N LEU A 76 -13.60 -11.55 20.20
CA LEU A 76 -12.95 -12.23 19.08
C LEU A 76 -11.46 -11.90 19.04
N GLU A 77 -10.64 -12.88 18.66
CA GLU A 77 -9.24 -12.63 18.33
C GLU A 77 -9.18 -11.69 17.11
N PRO A 78 -8.43 -10.57 17.21
CA PRO A 78 -8.25 -9.67 16.07
C PRO A 78 -7.57 -10.41 14.92
N ILE A 79 -8.25 -10.48 13.77
CA ILE A 79 -7.70 -11.06 12.54
C ILE A 79 -6.53 -10.19 12.00
N LEU A 80 -6.55 -8.91 12.32
CA LEU A 80 -5.48 -7.95 12.03
C LEU A 80 -4.73 -7.69 13.35
N VAL A 81 -3.51 -8.21 13.45
CA VAL A 81 -2.62 -7.96 14.58
C VAL A 81 -2.16 -6.51 14.47
N SER A 82 -2.63 -5.64 15.36
CA SER A 82 -2.09 -4.28 15.45
C SER A 82 -0.93 -4.33 16.43
N TYR A 83 0.32 -4.23 15.96
CA TYR A 83 1.49 -4.23 16.84
C TYR A 83 1.76 -2.86 17.49
N GLY A 84 0.79 -1.94 17.45
CA GLY A 84 0.82 -0.66 18.14
C GLY A 84 1.43 0.47 17.30
N LYS A 85 1.88 1.54 17.96
CA LYS A 85 2.26 2.81 17.27
C LYS A 85 3.51 2.69 16.37
N THR A 86 4.43 1.79 16.72
CA THR A 86 5.67 1.61 15.96
C THR A 86 5.42 0.88 14.64
N ASP A 87 4.46 -0.03 14.64
CA ASP A 87 4.00 -0.80 13.47
C ASP A 87 3.44 0.14 12.41
N THR A 88 2.41 0.90 12.79
CA THR A 88 1.81 1.95 11.95
C THR A 88 2.84 2.90 11.33
N LEU A 89 3.89 3.26 12.07
CA LEU A 89 4.95 4.10 11.51
C LEU A 89 5.77 3.36 10.45
N LEU A 90 6.15 2.11 10.72
CA LEU A 90 6.84 1.25 9.74
C LEU A 90 5.98 1.00 8.51
N ASP A 91 4.67 0.86 8.66
CA ASP A 91 3.73 0.64 7.57
C ASP A 91 3.62 1.87 6.67
N LEU A 92 3.53 3.06 7.27
CA LEU A 92 3.58 4.32 6.54
C LEU A 92 4.93 4.53 5.83
N VAL A 93 6.05 4.14 6.46
CA VAL A 93 7.38 4.20 5.82
C VAL A 93 7.45 3.21 4.65
N SER A 94 6.97 1.98 4.82
CA SER A 94 6.87 0.96 3.78
C SER A 94 6.01 1.43 2.61
N ASN A 95 4.89 2.10 2.90
CA ASN A 95 4.05 2.73 1.89
C ASN A 95 4.81 3.83 1.12
N LEU A 96 5.56 4.67 1.81
CA LEU A 96 6.40 5.70 1.19
C LEU A 96 7.50 5.10 0.31
N VAL A 97 8.13 4.01 0.73
CA VAL A 97 9.10 3.27 -0.09
C VAL A 97 8.43 2.79 -1.37
N GLY A 98 7.23 2.21 -1.30
CA GLY A 98 6.46 1.81 -2.48
C GLY A 98 6.13 2.98 -3.41
N ALA A 99 5.75 4.14 -2.86
CA ALA A 99 5.53 5.35 -3.64
C ALA A 99 6.81 5.82 -4.36
N ILE A 100 7.95 5.85 -3.66
CA ILE A 100 9.24 6.24 -4.25
C ILE A 100 9.62 5.28 -5.38
N LEU A 101 9.43 3.97 -5.21
CA LEU A 101 9.69 2.99 -6.27
C LEU A 101 8.87 3.31 -7.53
N VAL A 102 7.59 3.66 -7.37
CA VAL A 102 6.75 4.06 -8.51
C VAL A 102 7.26 5.35 -9.15
N LEU A 103 7.68 6.35 -8.37
CA LEU A 103 8.18 7.60 -8.92
C LEU A 103 9.50 7.44 -9.69
N VAL A 104 10.38 6.55 -9.21
CA VAL A 104 11.67 6.28 -9.85
C VAL A 104 11.50 5.43 -11.11
N PHE A 105 10.64 4.40 -11.08
CA PHE A 105 10.56 3.40 -12.15
C PHE A 105 9.31 3.49 -13.02
N GLY A 106 8.30 4.28 -12.63
CA GLY A 106 6.98 4.31 -13.27
C GLY A 106 7.01 4.67 -14.74
N ASP A 107 7.78 5.69 -15.13
CA ASP A 107 7.88 6.10 -16.53
C ASP A 107 8.49 5.01 -17.42
N ALA A 108 9.46 4.25 -16.89
CA ALA A 108 10.13 3.18 -17.61
C ALA A 108 9.29 1.90 -17.69
N LEU A 109 8.62 1.53 -16.58
CA LEU A 109 7.92 0.25 -16.46
C LEU A 109 6.44 0.30 -16.86
N LEU A 110 5.81 1.48 -16.83
CA LEU A 110 4.37 1.65 -17.08
C LEU A 110 4.07 2.41 -18.39
N GLY A 111 5.08 2.68 -19.22
CA GLY A 111 4.92 3.46 -20.46
C GLY A 111 3.91 2.88 -21.45
N ASN A 112 3.78 1.55 -21.50
CA ASN A 112 2.77 0.85 -22.30
C ASN A 112 1.33 1.14 -21.82
N LEU A 113 1.13 1.43 -20.54
CA LEU A 113 -0.16 1.80 -19.97
C LEU A 113 -0.45 3.29 -20.11
N VAL A 114 0.58 4.13 -20.29
CA VAL A 114 0.41 5.57 -20.50
C VAL A 114 0.02 5.90 -21.94
N ARG A 115 0.63 5.22 -22.92
CA ARG A 115 0.35 5.43 -24.35
C ARG A 115 -1.04 4.88 -24.69
N ARG A 116 -1.85 5.62 -25.47
CA ARG A 116 -3.07 5.07 -26.06
C ARG A 116 -2.68 4.14 -27.21
N GLU A 117 -3.33 2.98 -27.32
CA GLU A 117 -3.14 1.97 -28.39
C GLU A 117 -3.57 2.45 -29.81
N THR A 118 -3.56 3.75 -30.07
CA THR A 118 -4.02 4.33 -31.34
C THR A 118 -2.89 5.12 -32.03
N GLU A 119 -1.70 4.56 -32.06
CA GLU A 119 -0.65 4.90 -33.04
C GLU A 119 -0.10 3.62 -33.68
#